data_AF-A0A968MFW7-F1
#
_entry.id   AF-A0A968MFW7-F1
#
_cell.length_a   1.000
_cell.length_b   1.000
_cell.length_c   1.000
_cell.angle_alpha   90.00
_cell.angle_beta   90.00
_cell.angle_gamma   90.00
#
_symmetry.space_group_name_H-M   'P 1'
#
loop_
_entity.id
_entity.type
_entity.pdbx_description
1 polymer ?
#
loop_
_entity_poly.entity_id
_entity_poly.type
_entity_poly.pdbx_seq_one_letter_code
_entity_poly.pdbx_strand_id
1 'polypeptide(L)'
;MIHYSYEGQVDFTPAVFASSFDGEALTATNDTVYVFSKDWLNLHSSVYSIPAKPGTYTAKKIRQIKSEGLVTGADVKNDTLVLCGYNLFNPFLLIIPDEKKPEIAIRLELQDLSGVQIEGVAIVNKHEFLITNEKSSVIQSLQRIRIQQ
;
A
#
# COMPACT_ATOMS: atom_id res chain seq x y z
N MET A 1 14.45 -12.68 -12.51
CA MET A 1 13.00 -12.69 -12.24
C MET A 1 12.76 -13.20 -10.83
N ILE A 2 11.77 -12.67 -10.12
CA ILE A 2 11.35 -13.12 -8.78
C ILE A 2 10.00 -13.83 -8.94
N HIS A 3 9.91 -15.05 -8.45
CA HIS A 3 8.66 -15.81 -8.33
C HIS A 3 8.32 -15.94 -6.85
N TYR A 4 7.04 -15.80 -6.49
CA TYR A 4 6.64 -16.02 -5.12
C TYR A 4 5.23 -16.59 -4.98
N SER A 5 4.99 -17.21 -3.83
CA SER A 5 3.66 -17.56 -3.32
C SER A 5 3.47 -16.95 -1.93
N TYR A 6 2.24 -16.65 -1.52
CA TYR A 6 1.98 -16.17 -0.16
C TYR A 6 2.13 -17.29 0.86
N GLU A 7 2.74 -16.96 2.00
CA GLU A 7 2.67 -17.82 3.18
C GLU A 7 1.22 -18.00 3.64
N GLY A 8 0.78 -19.25 3.75
CA GLY A 8 -0.56 -19.58 4.25
C GLY A 8 -1.67 -19.62 3.19
N GLN A 9 -1.42 -19.20 1.96
CA GLN A 9 -2.39 -19.38 0.87
C GLN A 9 -2.33 -20.81 0.34
N VAL A 10 -3.32 -21.61 0.74
CA VAL A 10 -3.47 -23.01 0.29
C VAL A 10 -4.72 -23.22 -0.58
N ASP A 11 -5.65 -22.27 -0.54
CA ASP A 11 -6.86 -22.23 -1.35
C ASP A 11 -6.73 -21.13 -2.42
N PHE A 12 -7.02 -21.51 -3.67
CA PHE A 12 -6.97 -20.66 -4.85
C PHE A 12 -8.34 -20.54 -5.54
N THR A 13 -9.39 -20.99 -4.86
CA THR A 13 -10.76 -20.78 -5.31
C THR A 13 -11.05 -19.28 -5.36
N PRO A 14 -11.50 -18.72 -6.51
CA PRO A 14 -11.81 -17.30 -6.61
C PRO A 14 -12.86 -16.86 -5.59
N ALA A 15 -12.53 -15.88 -4.76
CA ALA A 15 -13.41 -15.32 -3.74
C ALA A 15 -13.45 -13.79 -3.88
N VAL A 16 -14.43 -13.29 -4.65
CA VAL A 16 -14.58 -11.87 -4.95
C VAL A 16 -14.83 -11.09 -3.66
N PHE A 17 -14.00 -10.10 -3.37
CA PHE A 17 -14.04 -9.27 -2.16
C PHE A 17 -13.99 -10.05 -0.83
N ALA A 18 -13.47 -11.28 -0.85
CA ALA A 18 -13.45 -12.16 0.32
C ALA A 18 -12.12 -12.92 0.48
N SER A 19 -11.05 -12.41 -0.13
CA SER A 19 -9.69 -12.92 0.03
C SER A 19 -8.84 -11.98 0.88
N SER A 20 -7.93 -12.53 1.67
CA SER A 20 -6.89 -11.80 2.39
C SER A 20 -5.52 -11.85 1.70
N PHE A 21 -5.44 -12.49 0.52
CA PHE A 21 -4.23 -12.69 -0.29
C PHE A 21 -4.24 -11.90 -1.61
N ASP A 22 -5.10 -10.89 -1.70
CA ASP A 22 -5.20 -10.02 -2.86
C ASP A 22 -4.01 -9.04 -2.88
N GLY A 23 -3.07 -9.21 -3.82
CA GLY A 23 -1.83 -8.42 -3.86
C GLY A 23 -2.04 -7.09 -4.54
N GLU A 24 -2.27 -6.04 -3.76
CA GLU A 24 -2.70 -4.75 -4.29
C GLU A 24 -1.53 -3.77 -4.49
N ALA A 25 -0.64 -3.68 -3.52
CA ALA A 25 0.48 -2.74 -3.58
C ALA A 25 1.84 -3.43 -3.39
N LEU A 26 2.87 -2.86 -4.00
CA LEU A 26 4.24 -3.37 -3.94
C LEU A 26 5.21 -2.21 -3.90
N THR A 27 6.23 -2.31 -3.05
CA THR A 27 7.39 -1.41 -3.07
C THR A 27 8.66 -2.20 -2.77
N ALA A 28 9.83 -1.62 -3.04
CA ALA A 28 11.09 -2.31 -2.88
C ALA A 28 12.18 -1.40 -2.30
N THR A 29 12.97 -1.97 -1.39
CA THR A 29 14.29 -1.46 -1.02
C THR A 29 15.37 -2.22 -1.81
N ASN A 30 16.64 -1.93 -1.54
CA ASN A 30 17.74 -2.64 -2.20
C ASN A 30 17.74 -4.16 -1.93
N ASP A 31 17.23 -4.60 -0.78
CA ASP A 31 17.33 -5.99 -0.33
C ASP A 31 15.97 -6.70 -0.21
N THR A 32 14.88 -5.94 -0.14
CA THR A 32 13.54 -6.48 0.16
C THR A 32 12.48 -5.89 -0.77
N VAL A 33 11.67 -6.76 -1.35
CA VAL A 33 10.37 -6.41 -1.94
C VAL A 33 9.30 -6.61 -0.87
N TYR A 34 8.52 -5.57 -0.61
CA TYR A 34 7.34 -5.62 0.24
C TYR A 34 6.09 -5.73 -0.62
N VAL A 35 5.22 -6.67 -0.27
CA VAL A 35 3.91 -6.86 -0.90
C VAL A 35 2.84 -6.62 0.14
N PHE A 36 1.86 -5.79 -0.19
CA PHE A 36 0.77 -5.41 0.67
C PHE A 36 -0.50 -6.08 0.15
N SER A 37 -1.09 -6.95 0.98
CA SER A 37 -2.37 -7.53 0.62
C SER A 37 -3.53 -6.64 1.05
N LYS A 38 -4.59 -6.64 0.24
CA LYS A 38 -5.88 -6.05 0.57
C LYS A 38 -6.70 -7.09 1.33
N ASP A 39 -6.89 -6.89 2.63
CA ASP A 39 -7.78 -7.72 3.42
C ASP A 39 -9.18 -7.10 3.45
N TRP A 40 -10.01 -7.50 2.47
CA TRP A 40 -11.36 -6.99 2.27
C TRP A 40 -12.27 -7.20 3.50
N LEU A 41 -11.98 -8.22 4.33
CA LEU A 41 -12.81 -8.56 5.49
C LEU A 41 -12.54 -7.66 6.71
N ASN A 42 -11.27 -7.28 6.92
CA ASN A 42 -10.85 -6.58 8.14
C ASN A 42 -10.39 -5.14 7.90
N LEU A 43 -10.35 -4.67 6.65
CA LEU A 43 -9.84 -3.34 6.25
C LEU A 43 -8.42 -3.07 6.77
N HIS A 44 -7.65 -4.13 6.92
CA HIS A 44 -6.23 -4.09 7.26
C HIS A 44 -5.40 -4.42 6.03
N SER A 45 -4.12 -4.09 6.07
CA SER A 45 -3.17 -4.57 5.07
C SER A 45 -2.15 -5.49 5.72
N SER A 46 -2.02 -6.72 5.22
CA SER A 46 -0.92 -7.60 5.62
C SER A 46 0.31 -7.27 4.79
N VAL A 47 1.47 -7.20 5.44
CA VAL A 47 2.74 -6.94 4.76
C VAL A 47 3.54 -8.22 4.68
N TYR A 48 3.92 -8.58 3.47
CA TYR A 48 4.78 -9.70 3.18
C TYR A 48 6.15 -9.21 2.71
N SER A 49 7.21 -9.95 3.05
CA SER A 49 8.57 -9.67 2.61
C SER A 49 9.11 -10.77 1.70
N ILE A 50 9.85 -10.35 0.68
CA ILE A 50 10.51 -11.20 -0.30
C ILE A 50 11.93 -10.64 -0.54
N PRO A 51 12.99 -11.45 -0.63
CA PRO A 51 14.31 -10.95 -1.03
C PRO A 51 14.28 -10.30 -2.42
N ALA A 52 14.91 -9.13 -2.58
CA ALA A 52 15.01 -8.40 -3.86
C ALA A 52 16.07 -9.00 -4.81
N LYS A 53 16.18 -10.33 -4.83
CA LYS A 53 17.11 -11.09 -5.68
C LYS A 53 16.36 -12.14 -6.48
N PRO A 54 16.72 -12.41 -7.75
CA PRO A 54 16.07 -13.45 -8.53
C PRO A 54 15.98 -14.79 -7.81
N GLY A 55 14.84 -15.46 -7.91
CA GLY A 55 14.60 -16.72 -7.20
C GLY A 55 13.12 -17.03 -7.04
N THR A 56 12.84 -18.17 -6.39
CA THR A 56 11.49 -18.59 -6.02
C THR A 56 11.39 -18.58 -4.50
N TYR A 57 10.41 -17.84 -3.96
CA TYR A 57 10.27 -17.63 -2.53
C TYR A 57 8.84 -17.88 -2.05
N THR A 58 8.71 -18.20 -0.76
CA THR A 58 7.45 -17.99 -0.05
C THR A 58 7.51 -16.62 0.60
N ALA A 59 6.60 -15.71 0.21
CA ALA A 59 6.49 -14.38 0.78
C ALA A 59 6.04 -14.50 2.24
N LYS A 60 6.88 -14.03 3.17
CA LYS A 60 6.67 -14.19 4.62
C LYS A 60 5.86 -13.04 5.17
N LYS A 61 4.76 -13.34 5.88
CA LYS A 61 3.97 -12.29 6.55
C LYS A 61 4.77 -11.75 7.72
N ILE A 62 5.21 -10.50 7.64
CA ILE A 62 6.07 -9.88 8.66
C ILE A 62 5.30 -9.01 9.65
N ARG A 63 4.15 -8.46 9.25
CA ARG A 63 3.30 -7.61 10.09
C ARG A 63 1.94 -7.37 9.45
N GLN A 64 1.10 -6.65 10.18
CA GLN A 64 -0.17 -6.11 9.72
C GLN A 64 -0.20 -4.62 10.01
N ILE A 65 -0.70 -3.84 9.06
CA ILE A 65 -0.90 -2.40 9.17
C ILE A 65 -2.39 -2.16 9.37
N LYS A 66 -2.74 -1.48 10.46
CA LYS A 66 -4.09 -0.98 10.71
C LYS A 66 -4.30 0.29 9.88
N SER A 67 -4.49 0.11 8.58
CA SER A 67 -4.64 1.20 7.63
C SER A 67 -5.98 1.90 7.74
N GLU A 68 -6.98 1.32 8.42
CA GLU A 68 -8.34 1.86 8.54
C GLU A 68 -8.95 2.20 7.16
N GLY A 69 -8.65 1.35 6.18
CA GLY A 69 -8.96 1.56 4.77
C GLY A 69 -8.17 0.61 3.89
N LEU A 70 -8.60 0.50 2.63
CA LEU A 70 -8.00 -0.38 1.64
C LEU A 70 -6.76 0.31 1.05
N VAL A 71 -5.60 -0.31 1.21
CA VAL A 71 -4.33 0.14 0.60
C VAL A 71 -4.32 -0.27 -0.86
N THR A 72 -3.90 0.65 -1.73
CA THR A 72 -3.87 0.47 -3.20
C THR A 72 -2.50 0.78 -3.79
N GLY A 73 -1.71 1.64 -3.15
CA GLY A 73 -0.35 1.96 -3.59
C GLY A 73 0.61 2.09 -2.42
N ALA A 74 1.89 1.87 -2.71
CA ALA A 74 2.97 1.93 -1.73
C ALA A 74 4.25 2.47 -2.38
N ASP A 75 5.00 3.29 -1.65
CA ASP A 75 6.36 3.69 -2.01
C ASP A 75 7.25 3.79 -0.78
N VAL A 76 8.55 3.51 -0.92
CA VAL A 76 9.53 3.58 0.17
C VAL A 76 10.76 4.37 -0.26
N LYS A 77 11.18 5.31 0.58
CA LYS A 77 12.36 6.15 0.33
C LYS A 77 13.01 6.56 1.64
N ASN A 78 14.30 6.23 1.80
CA ASN A 78 15.09 6.56 2.99
C ASN A 78 14.36 6.17 4.29
N ASP A 79 13.99 4.89 4.41
CA ASP A 79 13.24 4.28 5.53
C ASP A 79 11.78 4.78 5.69
N THR A 80 11.38 5.87 5.03
CA THR A 80 9.99 6.31 5.03
C THR A 80 9.17 5.49 4.05
N LEU A 81 8.19 4.74 4.56
CA LEU A 81 7.15 4.06 3.78
C LEU A 81 5.92 4.96 3.71
N VAL A 82 5.37 5.16 2.53
CA VAL A 82 4.07 5.83 2.34
C VAL A 82 3.13 4.86 1.64
N LEU A 83 1.95 4.69 2.23
CA LEU A 83 0.85 3.97 1.61
C LEU A 83 -0.22 4.98 1.17
N CYS A 84 -0.85 4.71 0.04
CA CYS A 84 -2.09 5.38 -0.33
C CYS A 84 -3.23 4.36 -0.38
N GLY A 85 -4.44 4.88 -0.22
CA GLY A 85 -5.63 4.06 -0.22
C GLY A 85 -6.88 4.89 0.00
N TYR A 86 -7.99 4.21 0.22
CA TYR A 86 -9.27 4.84 0.55
C TYR A 86 -10.06 4.05 1.58
N ASN A 87 -10.88 4.76 2.35
CA ASN A 87 -11.92 4.18 3.21
C ASN A 87 -13.28 4.69 2.75
N LEU A 88 -14.10 3.81 2.18
CA LEU A 88 -15.35 4.15 1.51
C LEU A 88 -15.10 5.21 0.42
N PHE A 89 -15.35 6.48 0.74
CA PHE A 89 -15.20 7.62 -0.17
C PHE A 89 -13.98 8.50 0.15
N ASN A 90 -13.24 8.23 1.23
CA ASN A 90 -12.18 9.14 1.69
C ASN A 90 -10.81 8.58 1.35
N PRO A 91 -10.09 9.17 0.38
CA PRO A 91 -8.70 8.82 0.12
C PRO A 91 -7.77 9.32 1.24
N PHE A 92 -6.72 8.56 1.51
CA PHE A 92 -5.75 8.88 2.54
C PHE A 92 -4.31 8.56 2.10
N LEU A 93 -3.36 9.25 2.75
CA LEU A 93 -1.97 8.81 2.84
C LEU A 93 -1.71 8.30 4.25
N LEU A 94 -0.98 7.20 4.37
CA LEU A 94 -0.45 6.70 5.63
C LEU A 94 1.07 6.75 5.55
N ILE A 95 1.66 7.71 6.26
CA ILE A 95 3.10 7.99 6.27
C ILE A 95 3.71 7.28 7.47
N ILE A 96 4.64 6.38 7.21
CA ILE A 96 5.34 5.57 8.21
C ILE A 96 6.82 5.98 8.13
N PRO A 97 7.31 6.85 9.04
CA PRO A 97 8.67 7.41 8.95
C PRO A 97 9.80 6.37 9.02
N ASP A 98 9.55 5.23 9.65
CA ASP A 98 10.42 4.06 9.71
C ASP A 98 9.57 2.84 9.33
N GLU A 99 9.82 2.26 8.16
CA GLU A 99 9.06 1.16 7.56
C GLU A 99 9.00 -0.10 8.45
N LYS A 100 9.91 -0.21 9.41
CA LYS A 100 9.93 -1.30 10.41
C LYS A 100 9.01 -1.03 11.60
N LYS A 101 8.54 0.21 11.78
CA LYS A 101 7.68 0.69 12.88
C LYS A 101 6.33 1.25 12.38
N PRO A 102 5.42 0.42 11.85
CA PRO A 102 4.11 0.89 11.38
C PRO A 102 3.24 1.53 12.48
N GLU A 103 3.54 1.30 13.76
CA GLU A 103 2.82 1.87 14.90
C GLU A 103 3.00 3.39 15.06
N ILE A 104 4.02 3.98 14.44
CA ILE A 104 4.22 5.45 14.42
C ILE A 104 3.63 6.12 13.18
N ALA A 105 2.70 5.44 12.50
CA ALA A 105 2.08 5.96 11.28
C ALA A 105 1.33 7.27 11.52
N ILE A 106 1.49 8.19 10.57
CA ILE A 106 0.76 9.45 10.48
C ILE A 106 -0.26 9.31 9.34
N ARG A 107 -1.53 9.42 9.68
CA ARG A 107 -2.63 9.38 8.70
C ARG A 107 -2.98 10.80 8.25
N LEU A 108 -3.01 11.01 6.93
CA LEU A 108 -3.47 12.23 6.29
C LEU A 108 -4.69 11.93 5.43
N GLU A 109 -5.85 12.47 5.83
CA GLU A 109 -7.07 12.41 5.03
C GLU A 109 -7.00 13.46 3.91
N LEU A 110 -7.27 13.05 2.67
CA LEU A 110 -7.30 13.94 1.52
C LEU A 110 -8.75 14.38 1.24
N GLN A 111 -9.32 15.17 2.15
CA GLN A 111 -10.75 15.52 2.14
C GLN A 111 -11.21 16.21 0.85
N ASP A 112 -10.34 17.04 0.24
CA ASP A 112 -10.61 17.72 -1.04
C ASP A 112 -10.76 16.74 -2.22
N LEU A 113 -10.37 15.47 -2.02
CA LEU A 113 -10.47 14.38 -2.98
C LEU A 113 -11.52 13.34 -2.56
N SER A 114 -12.47 13.68 -1.69
CA SER A 114 -13.56 12.76 -1.35
C SER A 114 -14.32 12.30 -2.61
N GLY A 115 -14.56 10.99 -2.71
CA GLY A 115 -15.11 10.31 -3.87
C GLY A 115 -14.07 9.86 -4.91
N VAL A 116 -12.79 10.21 -4.73
CA VAL A 116 -11.69 9.80 -5.60
C VAL A 116 -11.01 8.55 -5.05
N GLN A 117 -10.89 7.52 -5.89
CA GLN A 117 -10.08 6.33 -5.60
C GLN A 117 -8.66 6.54 -6.09
N ILE A 118 -7.73 6.70 -5.16
CA ILE A 118 -6.31 6.83 -5.45
C ILE A 118 -5.66 5.45 -5.50
N GLU A 119 -4.76 5.23 -6.45
CA GLU A 119 -4.18 3.92 -6.77
C GLU A 119 -2.65 3.89 -6.73
N GLY A 120 -2.01 5.06 -6.87
CA GLY A 120 -0.56 5.15 -6.90
C GLY A 120 -0.07 6.26 -5.99
N VAL A 121 1.11 6.05 -5.40
CA VAL A 121 1.84 7.05 -4.63
C VAL A 121 3.32 6.97 -4.94
N ALA A 122 4.00 8.12 -4.95
CA ALA A 122 5.46 8.20 -5.02
C ALA A 122 5.98 9.32 -4.11
N ILE A 123 7.07 9.06 -3.39
CA ILE A 123 7.71 10.00 -2.47
C ILE A 123 8.69 10.88 -3.25
N VAL A 124 8.34 12.16 -3.37
CA VAL A 124 9.27 13.17 -3.91
C VAL A 124 10.31 13.51 -2.85
N ASN A 125 9.85 13.86 -1.64
CA ASN A 125 10.68 14.12 -0.46
C ASN A 125 9.82 13.97 0.82
N LYS A 126 10.41 14.24 1.99
CA LYS A 126 9.76 14.10 3.30
C LYS A 126 8.44 14.87 3.48
N HIS A 127 8.12 15.84 2.62
CA HIS A 127 6.92 16.66 2.71
C HIS A 127 6.11 16.71 1.40
N GLU A 128 6.50 15.94 0.39
CA GLU A 128 5.88 16.03 -0.93
C GLU A 128 5.73 14.64 -1.57
N PHE A 129 4.51 14.39 -2.03
CA PHE A 129 4.09 13.11 -2.59
C PHE A 129 3.40 13.35 -3.93
N LEU A 130 3.58 12.43 -4.86
CA LEU A 130 2.76 12.33 -6.06
C LEU A 130 1.71 11.25 -5.85
N ILE A 131 0.48 11.49 -6.29
CA ILE A 131 -0.60 10.50 -6.26
C ILE A 131 -1.27 10.41 -7.62
N THR A 132 -1.82 9.25 -7.93
CA THR A 132 -2.66 9.02 -9.12
C THR A 132 -4.00 8.43 -8.73
N ASN A 133 -5.04 8.72 -9.50
CA ASN A 133 -6.36 8.12 -9.32
C ASN A 133 -6.78 7.25 -10.51
N GLU A 134 -7.55 6.20 -10.24
CA GLU A 134 -8.17 5.40 -11.29
C GLU A 134 -9.28 6.15 -12.02
N LYS A 135 -9.70 5.57 -13.15
CA LYS A 135 -10.84 6.06 -13.91
C LYS A 135 -12.11 5.73 -13.14
N SER A 136 -12.72 6.72 -12.53
CA SER A 136 -14.04 6.60 -11.90
C SER A 136 -15.00 7.64 -12.49
N SER A 137 -15.86 8.23 -11.66
CA SER A 137 -16.66 9.41 -12.00
C SER A 137 -15.82 10.70 -12.11
N VAL A 138 -14.54 10.66 -11.69
CA VAL A 138 -13.59 11.77 -11.82
C VAL A 138 -12.54 11.51 -12.93
N ILE A 139 -11.96 12.60 -13.45
CA ILE A 139 -10.89 12.52 -14.45
C ILE A 139 -9.63 11.92 -13.81
N GLN A 140 -8.97 11.01 -14.53
CA GLN A 140 -7.68 10.46 -14.13
C GLN A 140 -6.62 11.55 -14.12
N SER A 141 -5.88 11.65 -13.04
CA SER A 141 -4.90 12.72 -12.85
C SER A 141 -3.69 12.25 -12.07
N LEU A 142 -2.57 12.94 -12.30
CA LEU A 142 -1.41 12.95 -11.43
C LEU A 142 -1.48 14.23 -10.61
N GLN A 143 -1.52 14.11 -9.28
CA GLN A 143 -1.58 15.24 -8.38
C GLN A 143 -0.37 15.25 -7.46
N ARG A 144 0.01 16.45 -7.01
CA ARG A 144 1.13 16.67 -6.11
C ARG A 144 0.60 17.15 -4.77
N ILE A 145 0.79 16.35 -3.73
CA ILE A 145 0.38 16.65 -2.36
C ILE A 145 1.59 17.20 -1.60
N ARG A 146 1.39 18.32 -0.91
CA ARG A 146 2.41 18.94 -0.05
C ARG A 146 1.86 19.07 1.36
N ILE A 147 2.61 18.59 2.34
CA ILE A 147 2.28 18.75 3.76
C ILE A 147 3.11 19.88 4.36
N GLN A 148 2.50 20.66 5.26
CA GLN A 148 3.21 21.70 6.00
C GLN A 148 4.06 21.07 7.12
N GLN A 149 5.10 21.79 7.55
CA GLN A 149 5.97 21.38 8.67
C GLN A 149 5.27 21.50 10.01
#